data_AF-W4UUE9-F1
#
_entry.id   AF-W4UUE9-F1
#
_cell.length_a   1.000
_cell.length_b   1.000
_cell.length_c   1.000
_cell.angle_alpha   90.00
_cell.angle_beta   90.00
_cell.angle_gamma   90.00
#
_symmetry.space_group_name_H-M   'P 1'
#
loop_
_entity.id
_entity.type
_entity.pdbx_description
1 polymer ?
#
loop_
_entity_poly.entity_id
_entity_poly.type
_entity_poly.pdbx_seq_one_letter_code
_entity_poly.pdbx_strand_id
1 'polypeptide(L)'
;MFAALDTLLGSGALAQQVDTVFITAAASPIGHAEYNRKLSSARAHAMSEYIGRRYGIENARCRIKSTGVDWEGFRSLMEKDEDFPCRDAILALTNSSRDENGKLWLLRSVCDKSTQER
;
A
#
# COMPACT_ATOMS: atom_id res chain seq x y z
N MET A 1 14.43 -8.93 -9.28
CA MET A 1 13.71 -8.32 -8.14
C MET A 1 14.01 -6.82 -8.21
N PHE A 2 13.01 -5.96 -8.42
CA PHE A 2 13.09 -4.50 -8.70
C PHE A 2 14.00 -4.04 -9.86
N ALA A 3 13.84 -4.62 -11.06
CA ALA A 3 14.66 -4.28 -12.23
C ALA A 3 14.69 -2.78 -12.58
N ALA A 4 13.59 -2.05 -12.35
CA ALA A 4 13.54 -0.61 -12.57
C ALA A 4 14.46 0.18 -11.61
N LEU A 5 14.52 -0.22 -10.34
CA LEU A 5 15.42 0.41 -9.36
C LEU A 5 16.87 0.07 -9.66
N ASP A 6 17.16 -1.18 -10.03
CA ASP A 6 18.52 -1.57 -10.44
C ASP A 6 18.97 -0.80 -11.69
N THR A 7 18.07 -0.56 -12.66
CA THR A 7 18.38 0.25 -13.85
C THR A 7 18.68 1.69 -13.50
N LEU A 8 17.94 2.27 -12.54
CA LEU A 8 18.02 3.69 -12.20
C LEU A 8 19.15 4.00 -11.20
N LEU A 9 19.39 3.13 -10.22
CA LEU A 9 20.32 3.36 -9.11
C LEU A 9 21.55 2.44 -9.16
N GLY A 10 21.54 1.41 -10.01
CA GLY A 10 22.65 0.45 -10.11
C GLY A 10 23.93 1.04 -10.71
N SER A 11 23.81 2.06 -11.58
CA SER A 11 24.95 2.90 -11.97
C SER A 11 25.22 3.89 -10.84
N GLY A 12 26.15 3.58 -9.94
CA GLY A 12 26.38 4.31 -8.68
C GLY A 12 26.56 5.84 -8.78
N ALA A 13 26.82 6.40 -9.97
CA ALA A 13 26.82 7.84 -10.22
C ALA A 13 25.46 8.50 -9.93
N LEU A 14 24.35 7.87 -10.31
CA LEU A 14 23.01 8.40 -10.04
C LEU A 14 22.66 8.28 -8.56
N ALA A 15 23.02 7.16 -7.92
CA ALA A 15 22.79 6.96 -6.49
C ALA A 15 23.46 8.03 -5.62
N GLN A 16 24.65 8.52 -6.01
CA GLN A 16 25.35 9.60 -5.31
C GLN A 16 24.65 10.97 -5.46
N GLN A 17 23.91 11.18 -6.54
CA GLN A 17 23.17 12.42 -6.81
C GLN A 17 21.76 12.43 -6.21
N VAL A 18 21.30 11.30 -5.66
CA VAL A 18 19.99 11.25 -4.99
C VAL A 18 20.04 12.09 -3.73
N ASP A 19 19.29 13.19 -3.73
CA ASP A 19 19.08 14.04 -2.56
C ASP A 19 18.15 13.36 -1.54
N THR A 20 16.96 12.95 -1.99
CA THR A 20 15.91 12.41 -1.12
C THR A 20 15.14 11.28 -1.80
N VAL A 21 14.82 10.21 -1.07
CA VAL A 21 13.96 9.12 -1.51
C VAL A 21 12.67 9.14 -0.69
N PHE A 22 11.52 9.25 -1.35
CA PHE A 22 10.22 9.09 -0.68
C PHE A 22 9.75 7.65 -0.77
N ILE A 23 9.51 7.03 0.38
CA ILE A 23 9.03 5.65 0.48
C ILE A 23 7.63 5.68 1.06
N THR A 24 6.63 5.45 0.21
CA THR A 24 5.24 5.27 0.64
C THR A 24 4.90 3.79 0.62
N ALA A 25 4.41 3.25 1.73
CA ALA A 25 3.96 1.87 1.82
C ALA A 25 2.54 1.78 2.38
N ALA A 26 1.82 0.78 1.88
CA ALA A 26 0.46 0.47 2.27
C ALA A 26 0.28 -1.05 2.46
N ALA A 27 -0.85 -1.41 3.04
CA ALA A 27 -1.38 -2.75 3.18
C ALA A 27 -2.68 -2.90 2.38
N SER A 28 -2.97 -4.13 1.99
CA SER A 28 -4.29 -4.51 1.50
C SER A 28 -5.33 -4.35 2.61
N PRO A 29 -6.63 -4.14 2.30
CA PRO A 29 -7.69 -3.98 3.29
C PRO A 29 -8.10 -5.31 3.94
N ILE A 30 -7.13 -6.09 4.44
CA ILE A 30 -7.33 -7.41 5.04
C ILE A 30 -6.91 -7.34 6.51
N GLY A 31 -7.70 -7.94 7.41
CA GLY A 31 -7.44 -7.89 8.84
C GLY A 31 -7.87 -6.58 9.50
N HIS A 32 -7.28 -6.24 10.65
CA HIS A 32 -7.65 -5.06 11.43
C HIS A 32 -6.75 -3.86 11.14
N ALA A 33 -7.28 -2.65 11.37
CA ALA A 33 -6.62 -1.39 11.05
C ALA A 33 -5.22 -1.25 11.70
N GLU A 34 -5.10 -1.64 12.97
CA GLU A 34 -3.82 -1.58 13.68
C GLU A 34 -2.75 -2.49 13.07
N TYR A 35 -3.15 -3.69 12.63
CA TYR A 35 -2.25 -4.60 11.95
C TYR A 35 -1.77 -4.01 10.62
N ASN A 36 -2.68 -3.41 9.84
CA ASN A 36 -2.34 -2.79 8.56
C ASN A 36 -1.43 -1.56 8.71
N ARG A 37 -1.60 -0.76 9.77
CA ARG A 37 -0.67 0.31 10.12
C ARG A 37 0.72 -0.22 10.46
N LYS A 38 0.81 -1.28 11.27
CA LYS A 38 2.09 -1.93 11.61
C LYS A 38 2.77 -2.51 10.37
N LEU A 39 2.01 -3.23 9.53
CA LEU A 39 2.52 -3.88 8.32
C LEU A 39 3.03 -2.87 7.28
N SER A 40 2.26 -1.81 7.00
CA SER A 40 2.69 -0.75 6.09
C SER A 40 3.94 -0.04 6.59
N SER A 41 4.04 0.24 7.90
CA SER A 41 5.25 0.78 8.51
C SER A 41 6.45 -0.16 8.33
N ALA A 42 6.30 -1.45 8.65
CA ALA A 42 7.37 -2.44 8.51
C ALA A 42 7.86 -2.55 7.05
N ARG A 43 6.95 -2.51 6.07
CA ARG A 43 7.29 -2.53 4.64
C ARG A 43 8.13 -1.31 4.23
N ALA A 44 7.77 -0.12 4.68
CA ALA A 44 8.53 1.08 4.33
C ALA A 44 9.94 1.07 4.93
N HIS A 45 10.08 0.63 6.19
CA HIS A 45 11.39 0.49 6.83
C HIS A 45 12.26 -0.56 6.11
N ALA A 46 11.69 -1.74 5.82
CA ALA A 46 12.39 -2.78 5.07
C ALA A 46 12.87 -2.29 3.69
N MET A 47 12.08 -1.45 3.01
CA MET A 47 12.45 -0.85 1.74
C MET A 47 13.59 0.17 1.90
N SER A 48 13.55 1.02 2.92
CA SER A 48 14.65 1.96 3.22
C SER A 48 15.96 1.22 3.44
N GLU A 49 15.92 0.18 4.27
CA GLU A 49 17.11 -0.64 4.53
C GLU A 49 17.60 -1.35 3.27
N TYR A 50 16.69 -1.86 2.43
CA TYR A 50 17.07 -2.48 1.16
C TYR A 50 17.77 -1.48 0.25
N ILE A 51 17.24 -0.27 0.10
CA ILE A 51 17.82 0.80 -0.71
C ILE A 51 19.22 1.16 -0.19
N GLY A 52 19.39 1.31 1.13
CA GLY A 52 20.70 1.60 1.72
C GLY A 52 21.70 0.48 1.52
N ARG A 53 21.31 -0.78 1.76
CA ARG A 53 22.18 -1.94 1.54
C ARG A 53 22.56 -2.14 0.07
N ARG A 54 21.62 -1.89 -0.86
CA ARG A 54 21.79 -2.21 -2.27
C ARG A 54 22.47 -1.11 -3.08
N TYR A 55 22.15 0.15 -2.79
CA TYR A 55 22.56 1.31 -3.59
C TYR A 55 23.43 2.31 -2.82
N GLY A 56 23.70 2.08 -1.53
CA GLY A 56 24.54 2.95 -0.71
C GLY A 56 23.90 4.30 -0.34
N ILE A 57 22.58 4.42 -0.48
CA ILE A 57 21.85 5.64 -0.11
C ILE A 57 21.58 5.62 1.40
N GLU A 58 22.02 6.66 2.10
CA GLU A 58 21.85 6.77 3.54
C GLU A 58 20.38 6.82 3.95
N ASN A 59 20.01 6.10 5.01
CA ASN A 59 18.64 6.12 5.55
C ASN A 59 18.15 7.53 5.92
N ALA A 60 19.06 8.45 6.24
CA ALA A 60 18.72 9.85 6.53
C ALA A 60 18.11 10.59 5.31
N ARG A 61 18.40 10.12 4.09
CA ARG A 61 17.81 10.62 2.85
C ARG A 61 16.47 9.96 2.52
N CYS A 62 16.07 8.93 3.25
CA CYS A 62 14.79 8.24 3.06
C CYS A 62 13.70 8.89 3.92
N ARG A 63 12.64 9.37 3.28
CA ARG A 63 11.42 9.88 3.93
C ARG A 63 10.34 8.82 3.86
N ILE A 64 10.02 8.25 5.01
CA ILE A 64 9.06 7.16 5.15
C ILE A 64 7.66 7.70 5.41
N LYS A 65 6.68 7.19 4.65
CA LYS A 65 5.24 7.36 4.88
C LYS A 65 4.57 6.00 4.88
N SER A 66 3.87 5.67 5.96
CA SER A 66 2.99 4.51 6.03
C SER A 66 1.54 4.96 6.10
N THR A 67 0.70 4.45 5.21
CA THR A 67 -0.71 4.87 5.09
C THR A 67 -1.69 3.92 5.77
N GLY A 68 -1.23 2.77 6.29
CA GLY A 68 -2.15 1.71 6.69
C GLY A 68 -2.73 1.05 5.44
N VAL A 69 -4.04 1.15 5.26
CA VAL A 69 -4.72 0.66 4.06
C VAL A 69 -4.71 1.73 2.97
N ASP A 70 -4.37 1.35 1.74
CA ASP A 70 -4.51 2.22 0.58
C ASP A 70 -5.95 2.19 0.04
N TRP A 71 -6.82 2.99 0.65
CA TRP A 71 -8.22 3.10 0.24
C TRP A 71 -8.41 3.72 -1.14
N GLU A 72 -7.52 4.62 -1.55
CA GLU A 72 -7.59 5.29 -2.85
C GLU A 72 -7.18 4.34 -3.98
N GLY A 73 -6.07 3.61 -3.80
CA GLY A 73 -5.65 2.55 -4.71
C GLY A 73 -6.67 1.42 -4.77
N PHE A 74 -7.22 1.00 -3.63
CA PHE A 74 -8.27 -0.02 -3.59
C PHE A 74 -9.52 0.43 -4.35
N ARG A 75 -9.98 1.67 -4.15
CA ARG A 75 -11.08 2.25 -4.94
C ARG A 75 -10.77 2.25 -6.43
N SER A 76 -9.58 2.71 -6.82
CA SER A 76 -9.16 2.77 -8.23
C SER A 76 -9.14 1.40 -8.89
N LEU A 77 -8.83 0.34 -8.13
CA LEU A 77 -8.90 -1.04 -8.61
C LEU A 77 -10.35 -1.47 -8.84
N MET A 78 -11.24 -1.19 -7.88
CA MET A 78 -12.67 -1.53 -8.01
C MET A 78 -13.36 -0.73 -9.10
N GLU A 79 -12.96 0.52 -9.35
CA GLU A 79 -13.49 1.31 -10.46
C GLU A 79 -13.18 0.67 -11.83
N LYS A 80 -12.01 0.02 -11.97
CA LYS A 80 -11.55 -0.63 -13.20
C LYS A 80 -12.06 -2.05 -13.39
N ASP A 81 -12.41 -2.75 -12.31
CA ASP A 81 -12.87 -4.14 -12.34
C ASP A 81 -14.41 -4.17 -12.29
N GLU A 82 -15.05 -4.09 -13.46
CA GLU A 82 -16.52 -4.02 -13.57
C GLU A 82 -17.22 -5.31 -13.13
N ASP A 83 -16.55 -6.46 -13.26
CA ASP A 83 -17.11 -7.78 -12.96
C ASP A 83 -16.94 -8.18 -11.48
N PHE A 84 -16.33 -7.31 -10.66
CA PHE A 84 -16.05 -7.62 -9.27
C PHE A 84 -17.33 -7.77 -8.44
N PRO A 85 -17.53 -8.88 -7.70
CA PRO A 85 -18.72 -9.07 -6.88
C PRO A 85 -18.88 -7.97 -5.81
N CYS A 86 -20.10 -7.47 -5.66
CA CYS A 86 -20.42 -6.41 -4.69
C CYS A 86 -19.61 -5.10 -4.87
N ARG A 87 -19.08 -4.84 -6.07
CA ARG A 87 -18.34 -3.62 -6.43
C ARG A 87 -19.00 -2.34 -5.93
N ASP A 88 -20.30 -2.15 -6.19
CA ASP A 88 -21.00 -0.92 -5.81
C ASP A 88 -21.05 -0.70 -4.30
N ALA A 89 -21.20 -1.78 -3.52
CA ALA A 89 -21.15 -1.72 -2.07
C ALA A 89 -19.74 -1.36 -1.56
N ILE A 90 -18.70 -1.86 -2.23
CA ILE A 90 -17.31 -1.52 -1.93
C ILE A 90 -17.00 -0.06 -2.29
N LEU A 91 -17.44 0.43 -3.45
CA LEU A 91 -17.28 1.82 -3.84
C LEU A 91 -18.00 2.77 -2.88
N ALA A 92 -19.24 2.45 -2.50
CA ALA A 92 -19.98 3.19 -1.47
C ALA A 92 -19.25 3.20 -0.12
N LEU A 93 -18.66 2.07 0.27
CA LEU A 93 -17.86 1.96 1.49
C LEU A 93 -16.62 2.88 1.45
N THR A 94 -15.88 2.91 0.34
CA THR A 94 -14.68 3.75 0.22
C THR A 94 -15.01 5.23 0.42
N ASN A 95 -16.18 5.67 -0.06
CA ASN A 95 -16.71 7.03 0.09
C ASN A 95 -17.35 7.34 1.45
N SER A 96 -17.52 6.35 2.33
CA SER A 96 -18.15 6.56 3.64
C SER A 96 -17.25 7.33 4.61
N SER A 97 -17.87 8.09 5.52
CA SER A 97 -17.22 8.81 6.62
C SER A 97 -16.81 7.92 7.82
N ARG A 98 -16.89 6.60 7.65
CA ARG A 98 -16.52 5.62 8.69
C ARG A 98 -15.01 5.67 8.96
N ASP A 99 -14.62 5.37 10.18
CA ASP A 99 -13.22 5.11 10.50
C ASP A 99 -12.70 3.82 9.81
N GLU A 100 -11.38 3.65 9.81
CA GLU A 100 -10.71 2.53 9.12
C GLU A 100 -11.20 1.15 9.61
N ASN A 101 -11.51 1.00 10.91
CA ASN A 101 -12.03 -0.26 11.43
C ASN A 101 -13.45 -0.54 10.95
N GLY A 102 -14.31 0.49 10.95
CA GLY A 102 -15.67 0.42 10.43
C GLY A 102 -15.69 0.07 8.94
N LYS A 103 -14.75 0.61 8.16
CA LYS A 103 -14.59 0.25 6.74
C LYS A 103 -14.18 -1.21 6.58
N LEU A 104 -13.13 -1.66 7.29
CA LEU A 104 -12.66 -3.06 7.22
C LEU A 104 -13.70 -4.08 7.67
N TRP A 105 -14.46 -3.77 8.73
CA TRP A 105 -15.53 -4.64 9.21
C TRP A 105 -16.61 -4.85 8.15
N LEU A 106 -17.08 -3.77 7.53
CA LEU A 106 -18.12 -3.87 6.52
C LEU A 106 -17.62 -4.53 5.23
N LEU A 107 -16.37 -4.27 4.82
CA LEU A 107 -15.77 -4.93 3.67
C LEU A 107 -15.81 -6.45 3.82
N ARG A 108 -15.48 -6.96 5.02
CA ARG A 108 -15.58 -8.39 5.33
C ARG A 108 -17.01 -8.90 5.18
N SER A 109 -17.98 -8.19 5.75
CA SER A 109 -19.39 -8.59 5.65
C SER A 109 -19.94 -8.58 4.23
N VAL A 110 -19.46 -7.67 3.37
CA VAL A 110 -19.86 -7.59 1.96
C VAL A 110 -19.29 -8.76 1.16
N CYS A 111 -17.99 -9.06 1.35
CA CYS A 111 -17.35 -10.19 0.69
C CYS A 111 -17.92 -11.55 1.14
N ASP A 112 -18.21 -11.71 2.44
CA ASP A 112 -18.78 -12.95 2.99
C ASP A 112 -20.17 -13.23 2.37
N LYS A 113 -21.01 -12.21 2.18
CA LYS A 113 -22.32 -12.34 1.52
C LYS A 113 -22.22 -12.72 0.04
N SER A 114 -21.27 -12.14 -0.69
CA SER A 114 -21.03 -12.46 -2.11
C SER A 114 -20.63 -13.92 -2.36
N THR A 115 -20.08 -14.59 -1.33
CA THR A 115 -19.66 -15.99 -1.40
C THR A 115 -20.83 -16.96 -1.19
N GLN A 116 -21.94 -16.50 -0.59
CA GLN A 116 -23.13 -17.32 -0.31
C GLN A 116 -24.20 -17.26 -1.42
N GLU A 117 -24.07 -16.35 -2.39
CA GLU A 117 -25.01 -16.19 -3.51
C GLU A 117 -24.50 -16.83 -4.83
N ARG A 118 -23.46 -17.68 -4.75
CA ARG A 118 -22.94 -18.50 -5.86
C ARG A 118 -23.16 -19.99 -5.59
#